data_AF-A0A842N3C5-F1
#
_entry.id   AF-A0A842N3C5-F1
#
_cell.length_a   1.000
_cell.length_b   1.000
_cell.length_c   1.000
_cell.angle_alpha   90.00
_cell.angle_beta   90.00
_cell.angle_gamma   90.00
#
_symmetry.space_group_name_H-M   'P 1'
#
loop_
_entity.id
_entity.type
_entity.pdbx_description
1 polymer ?
#
loop_
_entity_poly.entity_id
_entity_poly.type
_entity_poly.pdbx_seq_one_letter_code
_entity_poly.pdbx_strand_id
1 'polypeptide(L)'
;MGEIPRSHPRYNSLIGRKLLTEAAKEGLLADSALIAHGRGEAYDYLLGEQTCESAERAIKQAAFLMKNAENCVISLNGNAVALAAADLIRCAAVIGCPVEINIYYRTPERMAALLSRLENVRNEVASGDAPSGWSGDWLRAVQEIQIL
;
A
#
# COMPACT_ATOMS: atom_id res chain seq x y z
N MET A 1 19.01 -12.53 2.59
CA MET A 1 18.07 -13.42 1.86
C MET A 1 18.54 -13.42 0.43
N GLY A 2 18.82 -14.60 -0.15
CA GLY A 2 19.25 -14.69 -1.57
C GLY A 2 18.12 -14.28 -2.52
N GLU A 3 18.40 -14.25 -3.83
CA GLU A 3 17.34 -14.06 -4.83
C GLU A 3 16.30 -15.19 -4.74
N ILE A 4 15.03 -14.82 -4.73
CA ILE A 4 13.89 -15.76 -4.73
C ILE A 4 13.46 -15.93 -6.19
N PRO A 5 13.55 -17.13 -6.79
CA PRO A 5 13.13 -17.34 -8.18
C PRO A 5 11.64 -17.05 -8.36
N ARG A 6 11.27 -16.40 -9.48
CA ARG A 6 9.84 -16.14 -9.81
C ARG A 6 9.03 -17.43 -9.98
N SER A 7 9.68 -18.55 -10.30
CA SER A 7 9.06 -19.87 -10.39
C SER A 7 8.77 -20.52 -9.03
N HIS A 8 9.21 -19.91 -7.92
CA HIS A 8 9.02 -20.47 -6.60
C HIS A 8 7.52 -20.44 -6.21
N PRO A 9 6.94 -21.55 -5.72
CA PRO A 9 5.50 -21.62 -5.39
C PRO A 9 5.08 -20.62 -4.30
N ARG A 10 6.04 -20.16 -3.49
CA ARG A 10 5.87 -19.19 -2.40
C ARG A 10 6.42 -17.80 -2.72
N TYR A 11 6.67 -17.49 -4.00
CA TYR A 11 7.36 -16.25 -4.38
C TYR A 11 6.73 -15.00 -3.74
N ASN A 12 5.41 -14.84 -3.81
CA ASN A 12 4.71 -13.65 -3.30
C ASN A 12 4.87 -13.47 -1.78
N SER A 13 4.62 -14.53 -0.99
CA SER A 13 4.87 -14.54 0.46
C SER A 13 6.35 -14.27 0.79
N LEU A 14 7.24 -14.89 -0.01
CA LEU A 14 8.68 -14.63 -0.11
C LEU A 14 9.05 -13.14 -0.10
N ILE A 15 8.56 -12.47 -1.14
CA ILE A 15 8.83 -11.07 -1.43
C ILE A 15 8.20 -10.16 -0.38
N GLY A 16 6.96 -10.41 0.05
CA GLY A 16 6.30 -9.62 1.09
C GLY A 16 7.11 -9.57 2.39
N ARG A 17 7.64 -10.72 2.83
CA ARG A 17 8.53 -10.79 4.00
C ARG A 17 9.83 -10.02 3.80
N LYS A 18 10.43 -10.10 2.61
CA LYS A 18 11.65 -9.36 2.27
C LYS A 18 11.41 -7.85 2.35
N LEU A 19 10.35 -7.36 1.72
CA LEU A 19 9.98 -5.93 1.72
C LEU A 19 9.77 -5.40 3.14
N LEU A 20 9.07 -6.15 3.99
CA LEU A 20 8.89 -5.74 5.39
C LEU A 20 10.18 -5.76 6.20
N THR A 21 11.05 -6.74 5.96
CA THR A 21 12.35 -6.81 6.64
C THR A 21 13.26 -5.65 6.22
N GLU A 22 13.20 -5.24 4.96
CA GLU A 22 13.91 -4.06 4.45
C GLU A 22 13.34 -2.77 5.03
N ALA A 23 12.02 -2.60 4.99
CA ALA A 23 11.33 -1.45 5.60
C ALA A 23 11.58 -1.33 7.12
N ALA A 24 11.68 -2.45 7.84
CA ALA A 24 12.04 -2.44 9.26
C ALA A 24 13.47 -1.94 9.49
N LYS A 25 14.44 -2.37 8.66
CA LYS A 25 15.84 -1.89 8.73
C LYS A 25 15.96 -0.40 8.41
N GLU A 26 15.07 0.12 7.58
CA GLU A 26 14.95 1.55 7.25
C GLU A 26 14.22 2.36 8.33
N GLY A 27 13.76 1.73 9.42
CA GLY A 27 13.07 2.41 10.52
C GLY A 27 11.60 2.77 10.25
N LEU A 28 11.02 2.29 9.14
CA LEU A 28 9.64 2.58 8.73
C LEU A 28 8.60 1.87 9.61
N LEU A 29 9.01 0.76 10.24
CA LEU A 29 8.11 -0.13 10.95
C LEU A 29 8.34 -0.09 12.47
N ALA A 30 7.30 -0.47 13.22
CA ALA A 30 7.45 -0.81 14.64
C ALA A 30 7.88 -2.28 14.77
N ASP A 31 8.49 -2.66 15.90
CA ASP A 31 8.95 -4.05 16.13
C ASP A 31 7.82 -5.09 16.02
N SER A 32 6.58 -4.69 16.34
CA SER A 32 5.40 -5.53 16.25
C SER A 32 4.88 -5.73 14.81
N ALA A 33 5.40 -5.00 13.83
CA ALA A 33 4.94 -5.03 12.44
C ALA A 33 5.10 -6.39 11.77
N LEU A 34 6.25 -7.05 11.97
CA LEU A 34 6.52 -8.37 11.39
C LEU A 34 5.61 -9.43 12.04
N ILE A 35 5.33 -9.29 13.33
CA ILE A 35 4.40 -10.19 14.05
C ILE A 35 2.99 -10.01 13.47
N ALA A 36 2.56 -8.76 13.22
CA ALA A 36 1.28 -8.49 12.59
C ALA A 36 1.17 -9.07 11.18
N HIS A 37 2.24 -9.00 10.40
CA HIS A 37 2.29 -9.62 9.08
C HIS A 37 2.18 -11.15 9.15
N GLY A 38 2.94 -11.80 10.05
CA GLY A 38 2.86 -13.25 10.22
C GLY A 38 1.46 -13.74 10.62
N ARG A 39 0.70 -12.97 11.40
CA ARG A 39 -0.72 -13.26 11.67
C ARG A 39 -1.57 -13.17 10.41
N GLY A 40 -1.32 -12.15 9.57
CA GLY A 40 -1.99 -11.99 8.29
C GLY A 40 -1.73 -13.18 7.36
N GLU A 41 -0.45 -13.59 7.22
CA GLU A 41 -0.09 -14.76 6.42
C GLU A 41 -0.82 -16.02 6.92
N ALA A 42 -0.89 -16.25 8.22
CA ALA A 42 -1.60 -17.41 8.77
C ALA A 42 -3.07 -17.49 8.33
N TYR A 43 -3.78 -16.35 8.28
CA TYR A 43 -5.14 -16.31 7.71
C TYR A 43 -5.16 -16.46 6.19
N ASP A 44 -4.19 -15.86 5.50
CA ASP A 44 -4.08 -15.95 4.04
C ASP A 44 -3.93 -17.40 3.58
N TYR A 45 -3.12 -18.20 4.29
CA TYR A 45 -3.02 -19.65 4.11
C TYR A 45 -4.39 -20.36 4.24
N LEU A 46 -5.19 -20.00 5.24
CA LEU A 46 -6.51 -20.58 5.46
C LEU A 46 -7.53 -20.18 4.37
N LEU A 47 -7.35 -19.01 3.78
CA LEU A 47 -8.18 -18.48 2.69
C LEU A 47 -7.71 -18.91 1.30
N GLY A 48 -6.61 -19.66 1.22
CA GLY A 48 -6.04 -20.16 -0.02
C GLY A 48 -5.23 -19.14 -0.82
N GLU A 49 -4.72 -18.09 -0.16
CA GLU A 49 -3.83 -17.08 -0.74
C GLU A 49 -4.39 -16.40 -1.99
N GLN A 50 -5.70 -16.12 -1.96
CA GLN A 50 -6.44 -15.54 -3.06
C GLN A 50 -7.57 -14.61 -2.58
N THR A 51 -7.97 -13.68 -3.44
CA THR A 51 -9.16 -12.86 -3.20
C THR A 51 -10.41 -13.74 -3.28
N CYS A 52 -11.03 -14.02 -2.13
CA CYS A 52 -12.28 -14.79 -2.09
C CYS A 52 -13.49 -13.96 -2.56
N GLU A 53 -14.58 -14.62 -2.94
CA GLU A 53 -15.76 -13.93 -3.48
C GLU A 53 -16.35 -12.88 -2.53
N SER A 54 -16.35 -13.15 -1.22
CA SER A 54 -16.82 -12.18 -0.23
C SER A 54 -15.92 -10.96 -0.18
N ALA A 55 -14.61 -11.14 -0.28
CA ALA A 55 -13.65 -10.04 -0.35
C ALA A 55 -13.83 -9.23 -1.65
N GLU A 56 -14.03 -9.89 -2.78
CA GLU A 56 -14.28 -9.20 -4.06
C GLU A 56 -15.54 -8.32 -4.00
N ARG A 57 -16.64 -8.82 -3.43
CA ARG A 57 -17.87 -8.03 -3.23
C ARG A 57 -17.63 -6.84 -2.30
N ALA A 58 -16.89 -7.04 -1.20
CA ALA A 58 -16.56 -5.97 -0.28
C ALA A 58 -15.67 -4.89 -0.92
N ILE A 59 -14.68 -5.28 -1.72
CA ILE A 59 -13.81 -4.35 -2.46
C ILE A 59 -14.63 -3.49 -3.42
N LYS A 60 -15.55 -4.08 -4.19
CA LYS A 60 -16.43 -3.33 -5.12
C LYS A 60 -17.31 -2.32 -4.36
N GLN A 61 -17.89 -2.74 -3.23
CA GLN A 61 -18.70 -1.85 -2.40
C GLN A 61 -17.87 -0.72 -1.77
N ALA A 62 -16.66 -1.03 -1.27
CA ALA A 62 -15.76 -0.03 -0.70
C ALA A 62 -15.36 1.01 -1.77
N ALA A 63 -14.98 0.57 -2.97
CA ALA A 63 -14.66 1.47 -4.08
C ALA A 63 -15.85 2.37 -4.47
N PHE A 64 -17.07 1.83 -4.49
CA PHE A 64 -18.27 2.62 -4.72
C PHE A 64 -18.46 3.68 -3.62
N LEU A 65 -18.34 3.31 -2.35
CA LEU A 65 -18.49 4.24 -1.22
C LEU A 65 -17.42 5.33 -1.24
N MET A 66 -16.16 4.97 -1.46
CA MET A 66 -15.05 5.93 -1.51
C MET A 66 -15.22 6.94 -2.64
N LYS A 67 -15.64 6.48 -3.84
CA LYS A 67 -15.89 7.37 -4.99
C LYS A 67 -17.02 8.37 -4.78
N ASN A 68 -18.00 8.05 -3.92
CA ASN A 68 -19.16 8.91 -3.65
C ASN A 68 -19.06 9.65 -2.30
N ALA A 69 -17.95 9.49 -1.57
CA ALA A 69 -17.76 10.15 -0.28
C ALA A 69 -17.31 11.60 -0.49
N GLU A 70 -17.86 12.52 0.30
CA GLU A 70 -17.50 13.95 0.25
C GLU A 70 -16.07 14.20 0.75
N ASN A 71 -15.63 13.45 1.76
CA ASN A 71 -14.33 13.62 2.44
C ASN A 71 -13.62 12.27 2.60
N CYS A 72 -13.38 11.57 1.48
CA CYS A 72 -12.62 10.33 1.48
C CYS A 72 -11.16 10.58 1.86
N VAL A 73 -10.56 9.73 2.69
CA VAL A 73 -9.12 9.73 2.99
C VAL A 73 -8.64 8.28 3.04
N ILE A 74 -7.52 7.97 2.40
CA ILE A 74 -6.88 6.65 2.50
C ILE A 74 -5.81 6.70 3.58
N SER A 75 -6.04 6.00 4.68
CA SER A 75 -5.09 5.91 5.79
C SER A 75 -4.01 4.86 5.53
N LEU A 76 -2.76 5.22 5.83
CA LEU A 76 -1.57 4.41 5.60
C LEU A 76 -0.78 4.25 6.92
N ASN A 77 -0.54 3.00 7.31
CA ASN A 77 0.45 2.68 8.34
C ASN A 77 1.76 2.21 7.71
N GLY A 78 2.78 1.95 8.53
CA GLY A 78 4.08 1.49 8.04
C GLY A 78 4.02 0.22 7.18
N ASN A 79 3.18 -0.76 7.53
CA ASN A 79 3.04 -1.99 6.74
C ASN A 79 2.41 -1.72 5.38
N ALA A 80 1.39 -0.86 5.33
CA ALA A 80 0.74 -0.47 4.08
C ALA A 80 1.72 0.28 3.16
N VAL A 81 2.53 1.18 3.72
CA VAL A 81 3.57 1.89 2.97
C VAL A 81 4.61 0.90 2.42
N ALA A 82 5.05 -0.06 3.22
CA ALA A 82 6.07 -1.03 2.80
C ALA A 82 5.60 -2.01 1.71
N LEU A 83 4.31 -2.37 1.71
CA LEU A 83 3.78 -3.43 0.83
C LEU A 83 2.97 -2.92 -0.36
N ALA A 84 2.28 -1.79 -0.21
CA ALA A 84 1.21 -1.40 -1.14
C ALA A 84 1.16 0.11 -1.43
N ALA A 85 2.19 0.89 -1.08
CA ALA A 85 2.19 2.34 -1.28
C ALA A 85 1.85 2.73 -2.73
N ALA A 86 2.46 2.07 -3.72
CA ALA A 86 2.25 2.42 -5.13
C ALA A 86 0.79 2.22 -5.55
N ASP A 87 0.18 1.10 -5.15
CA ASP A 87 -1.21 0.81 -5.50
C ASP A 87 -2.20 1.69 -4.75
N LEU A 88 -1.90 2.04 -3.49
CA LEU A 88 -2.73 2.94 -2.71
C LEU A 88 -2.66 4.39 -3.23
N ILE A 89 -1.50 4.84 -3.72
CA ILE A 89 -1.37 6.11 -4.44
C ILE A 89 -2.17 6.08 -5.75
N ARG A 90 -2.14 4.96 -6.50
CA ARG A 90 -2.98 4.81 -7.71
C ARG A 90 -4.47 4.90 -7.38
N CYS A 91 -4.91 4.20 -6.33
CA CYS A 91 -6.29 4.28 -5.86
C CYS A 91 -6.67 5.71 -5.46
N ALA A 92 -5.80 6.41 -4.71
CA ALA A 92 -6.00 7.80 -4.33
C ALA A 92 -6.13 8.73 -5.55
N ALA A 93 -5.29 8.56 -6.58
CA ALA A 93 -5.37 9.33 -7.82
C ALA A 93 -6.71 9.12 -8.54
N VAL A 94 -7.15 7.86 -8.66
CA VAL A 94 -8.40 7.50 -9.34
C VAL A 94 -9.62 8.00 -8.58
N ILE A 95 -9.59 7.96 -7.26
CA ILE A 95 -10.68 8.42 -6.40
C ILE A 95 -10.67 9.95 -6.26
N GLY A 96 -9.52 10.58 -6.42
CA GLY A 96 -9.33 12.02 -6.19
C GLY A 96 -9.31 12.38 -4.70
N CYS A 97 -8.71 11.53 -3.86
CA CYS A 97 -8.68 11.72 -2.41
C CYS A 97 -7.25 11.81 -1.85
N PRO A 98 -7.04 12.48 -0.71
CA PRO A 98 -5.76 12.47 0.00
C PRO A 98 -5.40 11.10 0.56
N VAL A 99 -4.11 10.94 0.85
CA VAL A 99 -3.59 9.86 1.69
C VAL A 99 -3.06 10.43 2.99
N GLU A 100 -3.22 9.70 4.10
CA GLU A 100 -2.76 10.15 5.43
C GLU A 100 -1.90 9.09 6.09
N ILE A 101 -0.72 9.48 6.61
CA ILE A 101 0.05 8.57 7.46
C ILE A 101 -0.53 8.56 8.87
N ASN A 102 -1.09 7.42 9.26
CA ASN A 102 -1.64 7.20 10.58
C ASN A 102 -0.97 5.99 11.25
N ILE A 103 -0.13 6.27 12.25
CA ILE A 103 0.66 5.25 12.95
C ILE A 103 0.46 5.33 14.47
N TYR A 104 0.36 4.16 15.10
CA TYR A 104 0.17 4.04 16.54
C TYR A 104 1.42 4.48 17.33
N TYR A 105 2.60 3.98 16.95
CA TYR A 105 3.88 4.36 17.55
C TYR A 105 4.49 5.51 16.76
N ARG A 106 4.09 6.74 17.07
CA ARG A 106 4.55 7.93 16.36
C ARG A 106 5.89 8.42 16.93
N THR A 107 6.90 8.54 16.07
CA THR A 107 8.09 9.35 16.33
C THR A 107 8.32 10.30 15.15
N PRO A 108 8.94 11.48 15.36
CA PRO A 108 9.25 12.40 14.28
C PRO A 108 10.05 11.75 13.15
N GLU A 109 11.02 10.91 13.50
CA GLU A 109 11.92 10.23 12.57
C GLU A 109 11.16 9.24 11.70
N ARG A 110 10.28 8.43 12.30
CA ARG A 110 9.46 7.47 11.57
C ARG A 110 8.46 8.16 10.66
N MET A 111 7.83 9.24 11.12
CA MET A 111 6.92 10.05 10.29
C MET A 111 7.66 10.62 9.08
N ALA A 112 8.84 11.22 9.28
CA ALA A 112 9.63 11.78 8.19
C ALA A 112 10.07 10.71 7.19
N ALA A 113 10.48 9.54 7.67
CA ALA A 113 10.88 8.43 6.81
C ALA A 113 9.71 7.88 5.98
N LEU A 114 8.52 7.72 6.59
CA LEU A 114 7.31 7.29 5.88
C LEU A 114 6.85 8.31 4.84
N LEU A 115 6.85 9.61 5.20
CA LEU A 115 6.53 10.70 4.27
C LEU A 115 7.48 10.70 3.07
N SER A 116 8.79 10.63 3.33
CA SER A 116 9.81 10.58 2.26
C SER A 116 9.63 9.36 1.37
N ARG A 117 9.32 8.18 1.93
CA ARG A 117 9.03 6.97 1.15
C ARG A 117 7.80 7.17 0.26
N LEU A 118 6.71 7.72 0.79
CA LEU A 118 5.50 7.97 0.00
C LEU A 118 5.72 8.99 -1.11
N GLU A 119 6.50 10.04 -0.85
CA GLU A 119 6.87 11.02 -1.87
C GLU A 119 7.65 10.41 -3.04
N ASN A 120 8.63 9.56 -2.74
CA ASN A 120 9.38 8.84 -3.77
C ASN A 120 8.46 7.93 -4.59
N VAL A 121 7.59 7.16 -3.91
CA VAL A 121 6.63 6.28 -4.58
C VAL A 121 5.63 7.08 -5.42
N ARG A 122 5.17 8.24 -4.95
CA ARG A 122 4.28 9.13 -5.72
C ARG A 122 4.94 9.56 -7.02
N ASN A 123 6.22 9.94 -6.98
CA ASN A 123 6.97 10.32 -8.18
C ASN A 123 7.15 9.15 -9.15
N GLU A 124 7.44 7.95 -8.65
CA GLU A 124 7.52 6.72 -9.45
C GLU A 124 6.18 6.37 -10.11
N VAL A 125 5.07 6.47 -9.37
CA VAL A 125 3.73 6.21 -9.90
C VAL A 125 3.32 7.26 -10.94
N ALA A 126 3.66 8.52 -10.70
CA ALA A 126 3.34 9.62 -11.60
C ALA A 126 4.09 9.53 -12.94
N SER A 127 5.29 8.96 -12.94
CA SER A 127 6.10 8.72 -14.14
C SER A 127 5.82 7.38 -14.82
N GLY A 128 5.00 6.52 -14.21
CA GLY A 128 4.55 5.26 -14.78
C GLY A 128 3.26 5.36 -15.59
N ASP A 129 2.80 4.21 -16.09
CA ASP A 129 1.58 4.13 -16.88
C ASP A 129 0.32 4.34 -16.04
N ALA A 130 -0.66 5.01 -16.65
CA ALA A 130 -2.00 5.13 -16.09
C ALA A 130 -2.70 3.76 -16.04
N PRO A 131 -3.62 3.55 -15.07
CA PRO A 131 -4.40 2.33 -15.03
C PRO A 131 -5.28 2.19 -16.29
N SER A 132 -5.52 0.93 -16.69
CA SER A 132 -6.34 0.64 -17.88
C SER A 132 -7.73 1.29 -17.76
N GLY A 133 -8.17 1.96 -18.83
CA GLY A 133 -9.45 2.67 -18.87
C GLY A 133 -9.43 4.07 -18.24
N TRP A 134 -8.29 4.55 -17.74
CA TRP A 134 -8.16 5.94 -17.29
C TRP A 134 -8.25 6.91 -18.48
N SER A 135 -8.99 8.00 -18.29
CA SER A 135 -9.08 9.11 -19.22
C SER A 135 -8.70 10.40 -18.51
N GLY A 136 -7.64 11.05 -18.95
CA GLY A 136 -7.18 12.33 -18.38
C GLY A 136 -5.66 12.39 -18.21
N ASP A 137 -5.20 13.46 -17.57
CA ASP A 137 -3.79 13.68 -17.25
C ASP A 137 -3.41 12.88 -15.98
N TRP A 138 -2.80 11.72 -16.19
CA TRP A 138 -2.40 10.83 -15.10
C TRP A 138 -1.32 11.43 -14.20
N LEU A 139 -0.30 12.05 -14.81
CA LEU A 139 0.79 12.70 -14.09
C LEU A 139 0.21 13.73 -13.11
N ARG A 140 -0.68 14.59 -13.61
CA ARG A 140 -1.35 15.60 -12.81
C ARG A 140 -2.22 14.97 -11.71
N ALA A 141 -3.03 13.96 -12.03
CA ALA A 141 -3.90 13.30 -11.06
C ALA A 141 -3.11 12.71 -9.87
N VAL A 142 -1.93 12.16 -10.12
CA VAL A 142 -1.05 11.63 -9.05
C VAL A 142 -0.37 12.76 -8.27
N GLN A 143 0.11 13.81 -8.96
CA GLN A 143 0.80 14.93 -8.31
C GLN A 143 -0.13 15.78 -7.44
N GLU A 144 -1.41 15.87 -7.76
CA GLU A 144 -2.41 16.63 -6.99
C GLU A 144 -2.84 15.90 -5.69
N ILE A 145 -2.47 14.62 -5.50
CA ILE A 145 -2.73 13.91 -4.25
C ILE A 145 -2.00 14.61 -3.10
N GLN A 146 -2.78 15.02 -2.09
CA GLN A 146 -2.25 15.51 -0.84
C GLN A 146 -1.82 14.32 0.04
N ILE A 147 -0.59 14.38 0.54
CA ILE A 147 -0.05 13.48 1.55
C ILE A 147 -0.10 14.22 2.90
N LEU A 148 -0.93 13.71 3.81
CA LEU A 148 -1.21 14.27 5.15
C LEU A 148 -0.36 13.61 6.24
#